data_AF-A0A2W7A6B6-F1
#
_entry.id   AF-A0A2W7A6B6-F1
#
_cell.length_a   1.000
_cell.length_b   1.000
_cell.length_c   1.000
_cell.angle_alpha   90.00
_cell.angle_beta   90.00
_cell.angle_gamma   90.00
#
_symmetry.space_group_name_H-M   'P 1'
#
loop_
_entity.id
_entity.type
_entity.pdbx_description
1 polymer ?
#
loop_
_entity_poly.entity_id
_entity_poly.type
_entity_poly.pdbx_seq_one_letter_code
_entity_poly.pdbx_strand_id
1 'polypeptide(L)'
;MMKKSAIASILLVTLLSYGMTACNRPNSSDTSSSDPAQTNVASNSSAEGQTHLSPEARAQKRAALRQQVEAVLTPEQVKQLEAKLQQGSKMRRSVNSLNLTAEQKTKIQAILKAAYPHREKSPTAGAQ
;
A
#
# COMPACT_ATOMS: atom_id res chain seq x y z
N MET A 1 35.60 1.88 35.03
CA MET A 1 35.39 2.10 33.58
C MET A 1 35.80 0.84 32.82
N MET A 2 34.85 -0.05 32.54
CA MET A 2 35.13 -1.34 31.91
C MET A 2 35.15 -1.23 30.39
N LYS A 3 36.10 -1.95 29.81
CA LYS A 3 36.64 -1.84 28.47
C LYS A 3 35.81 -2.67 27.47
N LYS A 4 35.69 -2.11 26.26
CA LYS A 4 35.49 -2.72 24.93
C LYS A 4 35.37 -4.26 24.89
N SER A 5 34.26 -4.74 24.34
CA SER A 5 34.18 -6.08 23.75
C SER A 5 33.82 -5.97 22.27
N ALA A 6 34.73 -6.45 21.43
CA ALA A 6 34.47 -6.82 20.05
C ALA A 6 33.94 -8.25 20.02
N ILE A 7 32.96 -8.55 19.15
CA ILE A 7 32.62 -9.93 18.78
C ILE A 7 32.76 -10.04 17.27
N ALA A 8 33.60 -10.99 16.91
CA ALA A 8 34.08 -11.28 15.58
C ALA A 8 33.03 -11.95 14.69
N SER A 9 33.26 -11.78 13.40
CA SER A 9 32.55 -12.27 12.23
C SER A 9 32.17 -13.75 12.26
N ILE A 10 30.99 -14.06 11.70
CA ILE A 10 30.68 -15.38 11.12
C ILE A 10 30.46 -15.18 9.62
N LEU A 11 31.42 -15.68 8.84
CA LEU A 11 31.31 -16.01 7.42
C LEU A 11 30.46 -17.29 7.29
N LEU A 12 29.51 -17.36 6.33
CA LEU A 12 29.48 -18.39 5.27
C LEU A 12 28.23 -18.28 4.35
N VAL A 13 28.51 -18.02 3.06
CA VAL A 13 28.03 -18.72 1.85
C VAL A 13 26.53 -18.75 1.47
N THR A 14 26.35 -18.21 0.26
CA THR A 14 25.27 -18.25 -0.74
C THR A 14 24.43 -19.54 -0.86
N LEU A 15 23.12 -19.36 -1.02
CA LEU A 15 22.31 -20.19 -1.93
C LEU A 15 21.59 -19.30 -2.95
N LEU A 16 21.93 -19.48 -4.23
CA LEU A 16 21.04 -19.15 -5.34
C LEU A 16 19.77 -19.99 -5.19
N SER A 17 18.61 -19.35 -5.14
CA SER A 17 17.33 -20.00 -5.45
C SER A 17 16.60 -19.12 -6.45
N TYR A 18 16.95 -19.35 -7.71
CA TYR A 18 16.10 -19.06 -8.85
C TYR A 18 14.76 -19.75 -8.62
N GLY A 19 13.71 -18.95 -8.40
CA GLY A 19 12.32 -19.38 -8.44
C GLY A 19 11.58 -18.51 -9.43
N MET A 20 11.64 -18.86 -10.71
CA MET A 20 10.63 -18.43 -11.67
C MET A 20 9.32 -19.10 -11.24
N THR A 21 8.49 -18.41 -10.46
CA THR A 21 7.11 -18.88 -10.25
C THR A 21 6.37 -18.70 -11.57
N ALA A 22 6.34 -19.78 -12.34
CA ALA A 22 5.38 -19.97 -13.40
C ALA A 22 3.96 -19.74 -12.83
N CYS A 23 3.18 -18.92 -13.53
CA CYS A 23 1.77 -18.71 -13.26
C CYS A 23 1.02 -20.04 -13.39
N ASN A 24 0.80 -20.74 -12.28
CA ASN A 24 -0.13 -21.86 -12.24
C ASN A 24 -1.49 -21.32 -11.83
N ARG A 25 -2.34 -21.06 -12.84
CA ARG A 25 -3.75 -20.69 -12.69
C ARG A 25 -4.55 -21.98 -12.59
N PRO A 26 -5.08 -22.39 -11.43
CA PRO A 26 -6.10 -23.42 -11.41
C PRO A 26 -7.41 -22.79 -11.87
N ASN A 27 -7.80 -23.07 -13.12
CA ASN A 27 -9.17 -22.94 -13.57
C ASN A 27 -9.79 -24.32 -13.62
N SER A 28 -10.80 -24.57 -12.78
CA SER A 28 -11.95 -25.46 -12.94
C SER A 28 -12.79 -25.29 -11.67
N SER A 29 -14.10 -25.07 -11.70
CA SER A 29 -15.07 -25.77 -12.53
C SER A 29 -16.30 -24.91 -12.88
N ASP A 30 -16.81 -25.18 -14.09
CA ASP A 30 -18.20 -25.14 -14.53
C ASP A 30 -19.14 -24.03 -14.04
N THR A 31 -19.37 -23.04 -14.91
CA THR A 31 -20.75 -22.71 -15.31
C THR A 31 -20.79 -22.40 -16.81
N SER A 32 -21.70 -23.08 -17.51
CA SER A 32 -21.96 -23.05 -18.95
C SER A 32 -22.04 -21.67 -19.64
N SER A 33 -21.78 -21.75 -20.95
CA SER A 33 -22.38 -20.99 -22.05
C SER A 33 -21.61 -19.81 -22.68
N SER A 34 -21.04 -20.16 -23.84
CA SER A 34 -21.15 -19.46 -25.12
C SER A 34 -20.26 -18.23 -25.38
N ASP A 35 -19.18 -18.47 -26.13
CA ASP A 35 -18.63 -17.52 -27.13
C ASP A 35 -19.61 -17.46 -28.32
N PRO A 36 -19.73 -16.32 -29.05
CA PRO A 36 -18.67 -16.00 -30.00
C PRO A 36 -18.31 -14.51 -30.12
N ALA A 37 -17.01 -14.29 -30.29
CA ALA A 37 -16.37 -13.35 -31.22
C ALA A 37 -16.43 -11.84 -30.91
N GLN A 38 -15.22 -11.34 -30.65
CA GLN A 38 -14.64 -10.07 -31.13
C GLN A 38 -15.45 -8.78 -30.94
N THR A 39 -14.89 -7.86 -30.15
CA THR A 39 -14.72 -6.49 -30.66
C THR A 39 -13.58 -5.78 -29.96
N ASN A 40 -12.66 -5.33 -30.79
CA ASN A 40 -11.60 -4.39 -30.50
C ASN A 40 -12.21 -3.13 -29.87
N VAL A 41 -12.01 -2.90 -28.58
CA VAL A 41 -12.17 -1.57 -27.99
C VAL A 41 -10.81 -1.06 -27.60
N ALA A 42 -10.22 -0.36 -28.58
CA ALA A 42 -9.24 0.67 -28.35
C ALA A 42 -9.53 1.37 -27.03
N SER A 43 -8.51 1.43 -26.17
CA SER A 43 -8.53 2.19 -24.92
C SER A 43 -8.54 3.68 -25.27
N ASN A 44 -9.67 4.17 -25.76
CA ASN A 44 -9.95 5.58 -25.94
C ASN A 44 -10.88 6.01 -24.81
N SER A 45 -10.27 6.21 -23.64
CA SER A 45 -10.91 6.92 -22.53
C SER A 45 -10.12 8.19 -22.27
N SER A 46 -10.32 9.17 -23.15
CA SER A 46 -10.27 10.56 -22.74
C SER A 46 -11.40 10.74 -21.71
N ALA A 47 -11.03 10.78 -20.44
CA ALA A 47 -11.90 11.24 -19.37
C ALA A 47 -11.11 12.29 -18.58
N GLU A 48 -11.29 13.52 -19.01
CA GLU A 48 -10.88 14.75 -18.37
C GLU A 48 -11.24 14.73 -16.87
N GLY A 49 -10.32 15.23 -16.03
CA GLY A 49 -10.57 15.50 -14.62
C GLY A 49 -9.92 14.56 -13.60
N GLN A 50 -9.04 13.64 -14.01
CA GLN A 50 -8.06 13.06 -13.09
C GLN A 50 -6.86 14.01 -13.00
N THR A 51 -6.73 14.75 -11.90
CA THR A 51 -5.44 15.36 -11.52
C THR A 51 -4.43 14.22 -11.38
N HIS A 52 -3.79 13.86 -12.49
CA HIS A 52 -2.83 12.77 -12.56
C HIS A 52 -1.55 13.27 -11.90
N LEU A 53 -1.53 13.21 -10.56
CA LEU A 53 -0.33 13.50 -9.80
C LEU A 53 0.80 12.60 -10.32
N SER A 54 1.97 13.18 -10.54
CA SER A 54 3.15 12.41 -10.92
C SER A 54 3.40 11.29 -9.88
N PRO A 55 3.99 10.15 -10.28
CA PRO A 55 4.35 9.09 -9.34
C PRO A 55 5.17 9.60 -8.15
N GLU A 56 6.06 10.57 -8.40
CA GLU A 56 6.87 11.25 -7.39
C GLU A 56 6.04 12.08 -6.42
N ALA A 57 5.13 12.92 -6.91
CA ALA A 57 4.23 13.71 -6.06
C ALA A 57 3.37 12.79 -5.16
N ARG A 58 2.95 11.64 -5.68
CA ARG A 58 2.25 10.62 -4.89
C ARG A 58 3.17 9.98 -3.84
N ALA A 59 4.43 9.71 -4.16
CA ALA A 59 5.40 9.18 -3.22
C ALA A 59 5.70 10.17 -2.09
N GLN A 60 5.92 11.45 -2.42
CA GLN A 60 6.12 12.53 -1.45
C GLN A 60 4.91 12.67 -0.52
N LYS A 61 3.69 12.68 -1.05
CA LYS A 61 2.47 12.70 -0.22
C LYS A 61 2.40 11.51 0.73
N ARG A 62 2.73 10.30 0.28
CA ARG A 62 2.76 9.11 1.15
C ARG A 62 3.84 9.22 2.22
N ALA A 63 5.01 9.75 1.90
CA ALA A 63 6.10 9.95 2.86
C ALA A 63 5.73 10.98 3.93
N ALA A 64 5.19 12.13 3.53
CA ALA A 64 4.71 13.16 4.46
C ALA A 64 3.59 12.62 5.36
N LEU A 65 2.65 11.86 4.79
CA LEU A 65 1.58 11.22 5.55
C LEU A 65 2.13 10.23 6.57
N ARG A 66 3.13 9.43 6.17
CA ARG A 66 3.80 8.47 7.04
C ARG A 66 4.42 9.16 8.26
N GLN A 67 5.14 10.26 8.05
CA GLN A 67 5.74 11.03 9.14
C GLN A 67 4.70 11.56 10.14
N GLN A 68 3.55 12.05 9.65
CA GLN A 68 2.47 12.50 10.53
C GLN A 68 1.87 11.37 11.37
N VAL A 69 1.75 10.18 10.79
CA VAL A 69 1.28 8.99 11.52
C VAL A 69 2.32 8.56 12.55
N GLU A 70 3.59 8.50 12.19
CA GLU A 70 4.68 8.09 13.08
C GLU A 70 4.81 9.00 14.31
N ALA A 71 4.52 10.30 14.17
CA ALA A 71 4.51 11.25 15.30
C ALA A 71 3.44 10.94 16.38
N VAL A 72 2.42 10.14 16.06
CA VAL A 72 1.36 9.71 16.99
C VAL A 72 1.63 8.34 17.60
N LEU A 73 2.58 7.59 17.01
CA LEU A 73 2.92 6.23 17.42
C LEU A 73 4.04 6.21 18.46
N THR A 74 4.11 5.12 19.21
CA THR A 74 5.28 4.82 20.05
C THR A 74 6.43 4.32 19.18
N PRO A 75 7.70 4.43 19.64
CA PRO A 75 8.86 3.96 18.86
C PRO A 75 8.73 2.50 18.41
N GLU A 76 8.16 1.62 19.23
CA GLU A 76 7.99 0.22 18.88
C GLU A 76 6.87 -0.02 17.86
N GLN A 77 5.79 0.79 17.92
CA GLN A 77 4.74 0.78 16.89
C GLN A 77 5.28 1.30 15.55
N VAL A 78 6.20 2.28 15.55
CA VAL A 78 6.87 2.78 14.34
C VAL A 78 7.67 1.67 13.67
N LYS A 79 8.48 0.91 14.43
CA LYS A 79 9.24 -0.23 13.88
C LYS A 79 8.32 -1.29 13.26
N GLN A 80 7.21 -1.62 13.93
CA GLN A 80 6.23 -2.57 13.40
C GLN A 80 5.55 -2.06 12.13
N LEU A 81 5.23 -0.77 12.09
CA LEU A 81 4.66 -0.13 10.90
C LEU A 81 5.65 -0.20 9.73
N GLU A 82 6.91 0.12 9.98
CA GLU A 82 7.97 0.11 8.99
C GLU A 82 8.20 -1.28 8.40
N ALA A 83 8.33 -2.29 9.24
CA ALA A 83 8.50 -3.67 8.79
C ALA A 83 7.37 -4.11 7.87
N LYS A 84 6.11 -3.80 8.23
CA LYS A 84 4.94 -4.13 7.39
C LYS A 84 4.96 -3.39 6.05
N LEU A 85 5.41 -2.14 6.03
CA LEU A 85 5.51 -1.34 4.81
C LEU A 85 6.63 -1.84 3.89
N GLN A 86 7.78 -2.24 4.44
CA GLN A 86 8.87 -2.87 3.69
C GLN A 86 8.44 -4.21 3.07
N GLN A 87 7.53 -4.93 3.73
CA GLN A 87 6.88 -6.14 3.19
C GLN A 87 5.82 -5.84 2.10
N GLY A 88 5.62 -4.57 1.72
CA GLY A 88 4.65 -4.18 0.69
C GLY A 88 3.21 -4.02 1.18
N SER A 89 2.97 -4.06 2.50
CA SER A 89 1.62 -3.81 3.03
C SER A 89 1.22 -2.34 2.84
N LYS A 90 -0.06 -2.11 2.54
CA LYS A 90 -0.61 -0.76 2.43
C LYS A 90 -0.65 -0.08 3.81
N MET A 91 -0.25 1.19 3.87
CA MET A 91 -0.21 2.03 5.09
C MET A 91 -1.45 1.85 5.99
N ARG A 92 -2.66 2.03 5.45
CA ARG A 92 -3.91 1.94 6.21
C ARG A 92 -4.12 0.56 6.85
N ARG A 93 -3.75 -0.52 6.14
CA ARG A 93 -3.84 -1.89 6.67
C ARG A 93 -2.79 -2.12 7.75
N SER A 94 -1.56 -1.65 7.52
CA SER A 94 -0.47 -1.78 8.49
C SER A 94 -0.81 -1.08 9.80
N VAL A 95 -1.26 0.18 9.75
CA VAL A 95 -1.69 0.95 10.93
C VAL A 95 -2.83 0.24 11.68
N ASN A 96 -3.87 -0.21 10.98
CA ASN A 96 -5.01 -0.89 11.60
C ASN A 96 -4.65 -2.21 12.28
N SER A 97 -3.53 -2.82 11.89
CA SER A 97 -3.01 -4.06 12.48
C SER A 97 -2.04 -3.84 13.65
N LEU A 98 -1.84 -2.59 14.08
CA LEU A 98 -1.05 -2.26 15.28
C LEU A 98 -1.96 -2.24 16.51
N ASN A 99 -1.38 -2.50 17.68
CA ASN A 99 -2.04 -2.33 18.96
C ASN A 99 -2.10 -0.85 19.34
N LEU A 100 -3.02 -0.11 18.72
CA LEU A 100 -3.22 1.32 18.92
C LEU A 100 -4.20 1.62 20.06
N THR A 101 -3.94 2.67 20.84
CA THR A 101 -4.91 3.21 21.80
C THR A 101 -6.08 3.87 21.07
N ALA A 102 -7.20 4.08 21.77
CA ALA A 102 -8.37 4.76 21.20
C ALA A 102 -8.02 6.18 20.70
N GLU A 103 -7.24 6.92 21.48
CA GLU A 103 -6.80 8.26 21.10
C GLU A 103 -5.89 8.25 19.85
N GLN A 104 -4.96 7.31 19.78
CA GLN A 104 -4.08 7.16 18.61
C GLN A 104 -4.90 6.84 17.36
N LYS A 105 -5.87 5.92 17.46
CA LYS A 105 -6.77 5.58 16.34
C LYS A 105 -7.50 6.81 15.82
N THR A 106 -8.08 7.61 16.70
CA THR A 106 -8.81 8.82 16.33
C THR A 106 -7.91 9.84 15.62
N LYS A 107 -6.71 10.12 16.18
CA LYS A 107 -5.75 11.05 15.57
C LYS A 107 -5.30 10.57 14.18
N ILE A 108 -4.96 9.29 14.05
CA ILE A 108 -4.52 8.73 12.77
C ILE A 108 -5.66 8.71 11.74
N GLN A 109 -6.89 8.40 12.15
CA GLN A 109 -8.04 8.45 11.25
C GLN A 109 -8.27 9.86 10.71
N ALA A 110 -8.12 10.89 11.55
CA ALA A 110 -8.21 12.29 11.12
C ALA A 110 -7.12 12.63 10.09
N ILE A 111 -5.88 12.24 10.35
CA ILE A 111 -4.74 12.43 9.43
C ILE A 111 -5.02 11.75 8.07
N LEU A 112 -5.48 10.49 8.08
CA LEU A 112 -5.77 9.74 6.86
C LEU A 112 -6.94 10.34 6.07
N LYS A 113 -8.00 10.80 6.76
CA LYS A 113 -9.16 11.44 6.12
C LYS A 113 -8.77 12.79 5.48
N ALA A 114 -7.93 13.56 6.15
CA ALA A 114 -7.43 14.84 5.62
C ALA A 114 -6.56 14.64 4.37
N ALA A 115 -5.76 13.57 4.34
CA ALA A 115 -4.88 13.27 3.20
C ALA A 115 -5.63 12.74 1.97
N TYR A 116 -6.75 12.06 2.18
CA TYR A 116 -7.60 11.52 1.13
C TYR A 116 -9.03 12.00 1.37
N PRO A 117 -9.36 13.27 1.07
CA PRO A 117 -10.74 13.67 1.01
C PRO A 117 -11.40 12.73 0.01
N HIS A 118 -12.40 11.98 0.47
CA HIS A 118 -13.25 11.24 -0.44
C HIS A 118 -13.71 12.28 -1.46
N ARG A 119 -13.33 12.11 -2.73
CA ARG A 119 -14.01 12.86 -3.80
C ARG A 119 -15.46 12.44 -3.66
N GLU A 120 -16.25 13.28 -2.99
CA GLU A 120 -17.69 13.17 -3.06
C GLU A 120 -17.98 13.23 -4.55
N LYS A 121 -18.51 12.12 -5.07
CA LYS A 121 -19.04 12.11 -6.41
C LYS A 121 -20.10 13.21 -6.40
N SER A 122 -19.79 14.35 -6.99
CA SER A 122 -20.79 15.34 -7.37
C SER A 122 -21.95 14.57 -8.03
N PRO A 123 -23.21 14.74 -7.60
CA PRO A 123 -24.31 14.15 -8.32
C PRO A 123 -24.21 14.65 -9.76
N THR A 124 -23.99 13.73 -10.69
CA THR A 124 -24.00 14.01 -12.12
C THR A 124 -25.28 14.79 -12.38
N ALA A 125 -25.14 16.08 -12.68
CA ALA A 125 -26.27 16.95 -12.99
C ALA A 125 -27.06 16.33 -14.13
N GLY A 126 -28.38 16.37 -13.98
CA GLY A 126 -29.34 15.58 -14.72
C GLY A 126 -29.24 15.69 -16.23
N ALA A 127 -29.71 14.60 -16.85
CA ALA A 127 -30.23 14.61 -18.20
C ALA A 127 -31.23 15.77 -18.39
N GLN A 128 -31.00 16.60 -19.41
CA GLN A 128 -32.01 17.22 -20.24
C GLN A 128 -31.47 17.28 -21.67
#